data_AF-A0A7R8L7W7-F1
#
_entry.id   AF-A0A7R8L7W7-F1
#
_cell.length_a   1.000
_cell.length_b   1.000
_cell.length_c   1.000
_cell.angle_alpha   90.00
_cell.angle_beta   90.00
_cell.angle_gamma   90.00
#
_symmetry.space_group_name_H-M   'P 1'
#
loop_
_entity.id
_entity.type
_entity.pdbx_description
1 polymer ?
#
loop_
_entity_poly.entity_id
_entity_poly.type
_entity_poly.pdbx_seq_one_letter_code
_entity_poly.pdbx_strand_id
1 'polypeptide(L)' 'MTECSQETFAFTAHFSRRVEAGFTAGRISSDGGAILLREADRKIGLLRRLEGCFVDRRHPKRIVHRVREMLA' A
#
# COMPACT_ATOMS: atom_id res chain seq x y z
N MET A 1 14.50 27.42 11.05
CA MET A 1 13.72 27.36 9.80
C MET A 1 12.35 26.86 10.19
N THR A 2 11.32 27.70 10.16
CA THR A 2 9.96 27.32 10.58
C THR A 2 9.29 26.60 9.42
N GLU A 3 9.17 25.28 9.53
CA GLU A 3 8.35 24.43 8.66
C GLU A 3 6.87 24.80 8.86
N CYS A 4 6.38 25.79 8.12
CA CYS A 4 4.97 26.14 8.08
C CYS A 4 4.29 25.25 7.05
N SER A 5 3.99 24.01 7.41
CA SER A 5 3.09 23.15 6.65
C SER A 5 1.71 23.18 7.30
N GLN A 6 0.69 23.50 6.50
CA GLN A 6 -0.69 23.57 6.97
C GLN A 6 -1.18 22.15 7.28
N GLU A 7 -1.57 21.91 8.54
CA GLU A 7 -1.93 20.56 9.00
C GLU A 7 -3.33 20.10 8.57
N THR A 8 -4.19 21.04 8.17
CA THR A 8 -5.58 20.75 7.78
C THR A 8 -6.00 21.54 6.53
N PHE A 9 -6.71 20.86 5.63
CA PHE A 9 -7.24 21.45 4.40
C PHE A 9 -8.76 21.27 4.35
N ALA A 10 -9.49 22.38 4.19
CA ALA A 10 -10.94 22.34 4.04
C ALA A 10 -11.32 22.04 2.58
N PHE A 11 -12.32 21.18 2.38
CA PHE A 11 -12.91 20.85 1.08
C PHE A 11 -14.35 21.36 0.99
N THR A 12 -14.92 21.25 -0.21
CA THR A 12 -16.35 21.53 -0.42
C THR A 12 -17.18 20.69 0.55
N ALA A 13 -18.07 21.36 1.28
CA ALA A 13 -18.95 20.69 2.24
C ALA A 13 -19.84 19.66 1.55
N HIS A 14 -20.07 18.53 2.22
CA HIS A 14 -21.02 17.52 1.76
C HIS A 14 -22.32 17.69 2.56
N PHE A 15 -23.33 18.30 1.93
CA PHE A 15 -24.54 18.79 2.60
C PHE A 15 -24.21 19.73 3.78
N SER A 16 -24.75 19.46 4.97
CA SER A 16 -24.48 20.21 6.21
C SER A 16 -23.22 19.74 6.94
N ARG A 17 -22.39 18.88 6.33
CA ARG A 17 -21.18 18.34 6.95
C ARG A 17 -19.93 18.99 6.38
N ARG A 18 -19.07 19.44 7.29
CA ARG A 18 -17.72 19.92 6.99
C ARG A 18 -16.84 18.75 6.58
N VAL A 19 -16.06 18.91 5.49
CA VAL A 19 -15.11 17.91 4.99
C VAL A 19 -13.71 18.50 5.07
N GLU A 20 -12.81 17.80 5.75
CA GLU A 20 -11.43 18.25 5.99
C GLU A 20 -10.46 17.08 5.79
N ALA A 21 -9.29 17.37 5.20
CA ALA A 21 -8.14 16.48 5.25
C ALA A 21 -7.24 16.91 6.41
N GLY A 22 -6.94 15.99 7.33
CA GLY A 22 -6.04 16.21 8.46
C GLY A 22 -4.75 15.40 8.32
N PHE A 23 -3.61 16.07 8.46
CA PHE A 23 -2.26 15.49 8.43
C PHE A 23 -1.63 15.49 9.84
N THR A 24 -2.46 15.56 10.88
CA THR A 24 -2.03 15.67 12.29
C THR A 24 -1.72 14.33 12.96
N ALA A 25 -2.21 13.22 12.42
CA ALA A 25 -1.83 11.91 12.93
C ALA A 25 -0.51 11.49 12.25
N GLY A 26 0.50 11.11 13.04
CA GLY A 26 1.91 10.98 12.61
C GLY A 26 2.18 10.06 11.40
N ARG A 27 2.82 8.89 11.59
CA ARG A 27 3.02 7.93 10.47
C ARG A 27 1.77 7.08 10.30
N ILE A 28 0.80 7.60 9.57
CA ILE A 28 -0.38 6.83 9.14
C ILE A 28 -0.13 6.30 7.73
N SER A 29 -0.26 4.99 7.54
CA SER A 29 -0.39 4.38 6.22
C SER A 29 -1.70 3.61 6.21
N SER A 30 -2.69 4.07 5.44
CA SER A 30 -3.91 3.28 5.22
C SER A 30 -3.69 2.22 4.14
N ASP A 31 -2.89 2.52 3.11
CA ASP A 31 -2.41 1.63 2.03
C ASP A 31 -1.19 2.22 1.29
N GLY A 32 -0.83 3.49 1.55
CA GLY A 32 0.26 4.19 0.85
C GLY A 32 1.65 3.56 1.01
N GLY A 33 1.89 2.81 2.10
CA GLY A 33 3.10 2.01 2.26
C GLY A 33 3.25 0.91 1.19
N ALA A 34 2.15 0.37 0.67
CA ALA A 34 2.18 -0.64 -0.38
C ALA A 34 2.77 -0.09 -1.69
N ILE A 35 2.59 1.20 -1.98
CA ILE A 35 3.20 1.86 -3.16
C ILE A 35 4.73 1.89 -3.02
N LEU A 36 5.24 2.28 -1.84
CA LEU A 36 6.68 2.30 -1.57
C LEU A 36 7.28 0.88 -1.57
N LEU A 37 6.58 -0.09 -0.97
CA LEU A 37 6.99 -1.49 -0.97
C LEU A 37 7.00 -2.08 -2.39
N ARG A 38 6.03 -1.71 -3.23
CA ARG A 38 5.98 -2.13 -4.63
C ARG A 38 7.12 -1.56 -5.45
N GLU A 39 7.47 -0.28 -5.26
CA GLU A 39 8.62 0.31 -5.94
C GLU A 39 9.95 -0.25 -5.43
N ALA A 40 10.04 -0.60 -4.14
CA ALA A 40 11.18 -1.34 -3.61
C ALA A 40 11.28 -2.74 -4.24
N ASP A 41 10.18 -3.50 -4.27
CA ASP A 41 10.13 -4.82 -4.90
C ASP A 41 10.56 -4.79 -6.37
N ARG A 42 10.11 -3.78 -7.14
CA ARG A 42 10.54 -3.59 -8.54
C ARG A 42 12.04 -3.39 -8.69
N LYS A 43 12.69 -2.70 -7.74
CA LYS A 43 14.14 -2.44 -7.77
C LYS A 43 14.97 -3.66 -7.38
N ILE A 44 14.53 -4.42 -6.37
CA ILE A 44 15.35 -5.52 -5.80
C ILE A 44 14.84 -6.93 -6.14
N GLY A 45 13.67 -7.03 -6.76
CA GLY A 45 13.00 -8.28 -7.12
C GLY A 45 12.70 -9.17 -5.92
N LEU A 46 12.25 -8.60 -4.80
CA LEU A 46 12.08 -9.28 -3.52
C LEU A 46 11.07 -10.43 -3.62
N LEU A 47 9.85 -10.15 -4.10
CA LEU A 47 8.75 -11.11 -4.19
C LEU A 47 9.06 -12.22 -5.20
N ARG A 48 9.78 -11.92 -6.28
CA ARG A 48 10.27 -12.94 -7.23
C ARG A 48 11.26 -13.91 -6.58
N ARG A 49 12.19 -13.39 -5.78
CA ARG A 49 13.16 -14.23 -5.05
C ARG A 49 12.45 -15.07 -4.00
N LEU A 50 11.46 -14.49 -3.33
CA LEU A 50 10.64 -15.15 -2.33
C LEU A 50 9.79 -16.27 -2.95
N GLU A 51 9.20 -16.07 -4.13
CA GLU A 51 8.45 -17.09 -4.88
C GLU A 51 9.32 -18.35 -5.11
N GLY A 52 10.60 -18.19 -5.46
CA GLY A 52 11.51 -19.31 -5.68
C GLY A 52 11.80 -20.17 -4.44
N CYS A 53 11.46 -19.69 -3.25
CA CYS A 53 11.57 -20.47 -2.01
C CYS A 53 10.38 -21.43 -1.80
N PHE A 54 9.30 -21.29 -2.57
CA PHE A 54 8.13 -22.14 -2.43
C PHE A 54 8.21 -23.37 -3.34
N VAL A 55 7.81 -24.52 -2.78
CA VAL A 55 7.43 -25.69 -3.56
C VAL A 55 5.91 -25.76 -3.55
N ASP A 56 5.28 -25.42 -4.68
CA ASP A 56 3.81 -25.42 -4.79
C ASP A 56 3.29 -26.86 -4.91
N ARG A 57 2.82 -27.41 -3.79
CA ARG A 57 2.25 -28.77 -3.70
C ARG A 57 0.74 -28.80 -3.99
N ARG A 58 0.12 -27.66 -4.33
CA ARG A 58 -1.31 -27.60 -4.62
C ARG A 58 -1.60 -28.30 -5.93
N HIS A 59 -2.80 -28.89 -6.04
CA HIS A 59 -3.20 -29.59 -7.25
C HIS A 59 -3.34 -28.60 -8.43
N PRO A 60 -2.63 -28.76 -9.56
CA PRO A 60 -2.55 -27.75 -10.62
C PRO A 60 -3.91 -27.28 -11.16
N LYS A 61 -4.87 -28.21 -11.29
CA LYS A 61 -6.25 -27.90 -11.76
C LYS A 61 -7.10 -27.09 -10.78
N ARG A 62 -6.60 -26.81 -9.57
CA ARG A 62 -7.31 -26.04 -8.53
C ARG A 62 -6.63 -24.70 -8.24
N ILE A 63 -5.63 -24.32 -9.04
CA ILE A 63 -4.89 -23.07 -8.86
C ILE A 63 -5.56 -21.98 -9.68
N VAL A 64 -6.18 -21.03 -9.00
CA VAL A 64 -6.67 -19.77 -9.59
C VAL A 64 -5.59 -18.70 -9.54
N HIS A 65 -4.88 -18.62 -8.40
CA HIS A 65 -3.78 -17.68 -8.18
C HIS A 65 -2.48 -18.43 -7.90
N ARG A 66 -1.46 -18.14 -8.71
CA ARG A 66 -0.09 -18.64 -8.51
C ARG A 66 0.47 -18.06 -7.21
N VAL A 67 1.52 -18.70 -6.68
CA VAL A 67 2.18 -18.24 -5.45
C VAL A 67 2.58 -16.77 -5.54
N ARG A 68 3.11 -16.33 -6.69
CA ARG A 68 3.44 -14.91 -6.93
C ARG A 68 2.28 -13.94 -6.70
N GLU A 69 1.08 -14.31 -7.11
CA GLU A 69 -0.11 -13.47 -7.00
C GLU A 69 -0.66 -13.42 -5.57
N MET A 70 -0.29 -14.37 -4.72
CA MET A 70 -0.64 -14.36 -3.29
C MET A 70 0.34 -13.55 -2.43
N LEU A 71 1.53 -13.26 -2.95
CA LEU A 71 2.59 -12.53 -2.25
C LEU A 71 2.56 -11.01 -2.50
N ALA A 72 1.75 -10.54 -3.44
CA ALA A 72 1.66 -9.16 -3.91
C ALA A 72 0.30 -8.54 -3.56
#